data_AF-A0AA95MLI7-F1
#
_entry.id   AF-A0AA95MLI7-F1
#
_cell.length_a   1.000
_cell.length_b   1.000
_cell.length_c   1.000
_cell.angle_alpha   90.00
_cell.angle_beta   90.00
_cell.angle_gamma   90.00
#
_symmetry.space_group_name_H-M   'P 1'
#
loop_
_entity.id
_entity.type
_entity.pdbx_description
1 polymer ?
#
loop_
_entity_poly.entity_id
_entity_poly.type
_entity_poly.pdbx_seq_one_letter_code
_entity_poly.pdbx_strand_id
1 'polypeptide(L)' 'MNKVYLLGGLFGVIIVFSVMQGISNVGPAFSVSILLISQLILALIINTLGLFGTEPVSLSLNKFIGVLAMIGGVLIFQFK' A
#
# COMPACT_ATOMS: atom_id res chain seq x y z
N MET A 1 -0.18 -27.61 10.03
CA MET A 1 -0.08 -26.42 9.16
C MET A 1 -0.32 -25.18 10.00
N ASN A 2 0.56 -24.19 9.92
CA ASN A 2 0.57 -23.05 10.84
C ASN A 2 -0.65 -22.15 10.63
N LYS A 3 -1.45 -21.89 11.68
CA LYS A 3 -2.67 -21.05 11.62
C LYS A 3 -2.42 -19.63 11.10
N VAL A 4 -1.18 -19.15 11.20
CA VAL A 4 -0.74 -17.84 10.68
C VAL A 4 -0.87 -17.75 9.16
N TYR A 5 -0.67 -18.85 8.41
CA TYR A 5 -0.84 -18.84 6.95
C TYR A 5 -2.31 -18.65 6.54
N LEU A 6 -3.24 -19.17 7.33
CA LEU A 6 -4.68 -18.98 7.08
C LEU A 6 -5.11 -17.53 7.31
N LEU A 7 -4.50 -16.83 8.28
CA LEU A 7 -4.73 -15.41 8.49
C LEU A 7 -4.24 -14.57 7.30
N GLY A 8 -3.04 -14.85 6.79
CA GLY A 8 -2.53 -14.19 5.57
C GLY A 8 -3.43 -14.42 4.36
N GLY A 9 -3.93 -15.64 4.18
CA GLY A 9 -4.90 -15.97 3.13
C GLY A 9 -6.22 -15.20 3.29
N LEU A 10 -6.75 -15.11 4.50
CA LEU A 10 -7.98 -14.37 4.79
C LEU A 10 -7.84 -12.88 4.48
N PHE A 11 -6.73 -12.24 4.87
CA PHE A 11 -6.45 -10.84 4.54
C PHE A 11 -6.36 -10.63 3.02
N GLY A 12 -5.70 -11.54 2.29
CA GLY A 12 -5.61 -11.47 0.83
C GLY A 12 -6.98 -11.49 0.15
N VAL A 13 -7.86 -12.40 0.59
CA VAL A 13 -9.24 -12.50 0.05
C VAL A 13 -10.03 -11.21 0.31
N ILE A 14 -9.93 -10.64 1.52
CA ILE A 14 -10.63 -9.40 1.87
C ILE A 14 -10.16 -8.23 1.01
N ILE A 15 -8.85 -8.10 0.78
CA ILE A 15 -8.28 -7.04 -0.06
C ILE A 15 -8.77 -7.17 -1.50
N VAL A 16 -8.64 -8.36 -2.10
CA VAL A 16 -9.08 -8.59 -3.49
C VAL A 16 -10.57 -8.34 -3.65
N PHE A 17 -11.40 -8.83 -2.71
CA PHE A 17 -12.84 -8.59 -2.73
C PHE A 17 -13.18 -7.09 -2.69
N SER A 18 -12.54 -6.34 -1.78
CA SER A 18 -12.75 -4.89 -1.66
C SER A 18 -12.39 -4.14 -2.94
N VAL A 19 -11.32 -4.56 -3.61
CA VAL A 19 -10.85 -3.96 -4.86
C VAL A 19 -11.77 -4.28 -6.01
N MET A 20 -12.19 -5.54 -6.15
CA MET A 20 -13.15 -5.96 -7.17
C MET A 20 -14.48 -5.20 -7.01
N GLN A 21 -14.93 -5.00 -5.78
CA GLN A 21 -16.11 -4.19 -5.49
C GLN A 21 -15.91 -2.72 -5.86
N GLY A 22 -14.74 -2.14 -5.58
CA GLY A 22 -14.39 -0.78 -5.99
C GLY A 22 -14.38 -0.62 -7.51
N ILE A 23 -13.76 -1.57 -8.22
CA ILE A 23 -13.69 -1.60 -9.69
C ILE A 23 -15.08 -1.57 -10.32
N SER A 24 -16.03 -2.32 -9.74
CA SER A 24 -17.42 -2.34 -10.21
C SER A 24 -18.15 -1.00 -10.02
N ASN A 25 -17.76 -0.18 -9.04
CA ASN A 25 -18.47 1.04 -8.67
C ASN A 25 -17.89 2.29 -9.35
N VAL A 26 -16.56 2.37 -9.47
CA VAL A 26 -15.84 3.59 -9.89
C VAL A 26 -14.97 3.38 -11.13
N GLY A 27 -14.95 2.15 -11.66
CA GLY A 27 -14.16 1.74 -12.80
C GLY A 27 -12.76 1.20 -12.43
N PRO A 28 -12.13 0.44 -13.35
CA PRO A 28 -10.87 -0.25 -13.07
C PRO A 28 -9.70 0.69 -12.76
N ALA A 29 -9.55 1.74 -13.58
CA ALA A 29 -8.41 2.65 -13.49
C ALA A 29 -8.39 3.43 -12.17
N PHE A 30 -9.55 3.96 -11.76
CA PHE A 30 -9.65 4.74 -10.53
C PHE A 30 -9.46 3.88 -9.27
N SER A 31 -10.03 2.67 -9.27
CA SER A 31 -9.93 1.75 -8.12
C SER A 31 -8.52 1.22 -7.91
N VAL A 32 -7.82 0.85 -8.99
CA VAL A 32 -6.41 0.44 -8.90
C VAL A 32 -5.54 1.60 -8.42
N SER A 33 -5.81 2.83 -8.89
CA SER A 33 -5.06 4.02 -8.44
C SER A 33 -5.23 4.27 -6.94
N ILE A 34 -6.46 4.21 -6.42
CA ILE A 34 -6.72 4.33 -4.97
C ILE A 34 -6.02 3.22 -4.19
N LEU A 35 -6.08 1.98 -4.68
CA LEU A 35 -5.37 0.87 -4.05
C LEU A 35 -3.87 1.14 -3.98
N LEU A 36 -3.25 1.53 -5.10
CA LEU A 36 -1.82 1.82 -5.17
C LEU A 36 -1.45 2.92 -4.15
N ILE A 37 -2.21 4.02 -4.09
CA ILE A 37 -1.96 5.09 -3.13
C ILE A 37 -2.09 4.59 -1.68
N SER A 38 -3.16 3.83 -1.38
CA SER A 38 -3.43 3.31 -0.04
C SER A 38 -2.32 2.36 0.44
N GLN A 39 -1.88 1.42 -0.39
CA GLN A 39 -0.82 0.49 -0.01
C GLN A 39 0.54 1.19 0.18
N LEU A 40 0.82 2.28 -0.55
CA LEU A 40 2.05 3.05 -0.39
C LEU A 40 2.07 3.82 0.93
N ILE A 41 0.94 4.43 1.30
CA ILE A 41 0.78 5.11 2.60
C ILE A 41 0.91 4.09 3.74
N LEU A 42 0.25 2.93 3.63
CA LEU A 42 0.36 1.87 4.62
C LEU A 42 1.79 1.33 4.73
N ALA A 43 2.47 1.10 3.60
CA ALA A 43 3.86 0.69 3.57
C ALA A 43 4.78 1.73 4.23
N LEU A 44 4.53 3.02 4.01
CA LEU A 44 5.25 4.10 4.68
C LEU A 44 5.08 4.04 6.20
N ILE A 45 3.84 3.92 6.67
CA ILE A 45 3.52 3.86 8.10
C ILE A 45 4.18 2.63 8.73
N ILE A 46 4.06 1.46 8.10
CA ILE A 46 4.66 0.21 8.57
C ILE A 46 6.19 0.31 8.64
N ASN A 47 6.83 0.86 7.60
CA ASN A 47 8.28 1.07 7.56
C ASN A 47 8.77 2.09 8.59
N THR A 48 7.97 3.13 8.85
CA THR A 48 8.29 4.17 9.84
C THR A 48 8.17 3.64 11.27
N LEU A 49 7.17 2.79 11.52
CA LEU A 49 6.94 2.17 12.83
C LEU A 49 7.82 0.94 13.07
N GLY A 50 8.52 0.41 12.05
CA GLY A 50 9.36 -0.78 12.19
C GLY A 50 8.59 -2.04 12.59
N LEU A 51 7.27 -2.09 12.34
CA LEU A 51 6.34 -3.10 12.86
C LEU A 51 6.67 -4.54 12.46
N PHE A 52 7.44 -4.74 11.38
CA PHE A 52 7.86 -6.07 10.91
C PHE A 52 9.28 -6.47 11.36
N GLY A 53 9.87 -5.78 12.34
CA GLY A 53 11.24 -6.06 12.81
C GLY A 53 12.32 -5.66 11.79
N THR A 54 11.93 -4.96 10.73
CA THR A 54 12.83 -4.22 9.84
C THR A 54 13.40 -3.04 10.62
N GLU A 55 14.73 -2.84 10.57
CA GLU A 55 15.39 -1.70 11.22
C GLU A 55 14.57 -0.44 10.94
N PRO A 56 14.06 0.22 12.00
CA PRO A 56 13.23 1.40 11.82
C PRO A 56 14.02 2.33 10.94
N VAL A 57 13.44 2.63 9.79
CA VAL A 57 13.97 3.61 8.87
C VAL A 57 14.17 4.87 9.70
N SER A 58 15.43 5.17 10.06
CA SER A 58 15.77 6.44 10.63
C SER A 58 15.24 7.46 9.63
N LEU A 59 14.25 8.24 10.06
CA LEU A 59 13.59 9.29 9.29
C LEU A 59 14.62 10.39 8.99
N SER A 60 15.63 10.05 8.20
CA SER A 60 16.56 10.97 7.60
C SER A 60 15.82 11.68 6.48
N LEU A 61 16.18 12.96 6.28
CA LEU A 61 15.66 13.79 5.19
C LEU A 61 15.65 13.06 3.84
N ASN A 62 16.66 12.22 3.59
CA ASN A 62 16.77 11.41 2.37
C ASN A 62 15.63 10.40 2.18
N LYS A 63 15.19 9.72 3.25
CA LYS A 63 14.07 8.76 3.15
C LYS A 63 12.71 9.48 3.10
N PHE A 64 12.57 10.64 3.74
CA PHE A 64 11.39 11.47 3.58
C PHE A 64 11.22 11.95 2.13
N ILE A 65 12.31 12.39 1.49
CA ILE A 65 12.33 12.77 0.07
C ILE A 65 12.04 11.56 -0.83
N GLY A 66 12.62 10.39 -0.55
CA GLY A 66 12.34 9.17 -1.32
C GLY A 66 10.87 8.74 -1.28
N VAL A 67 10.23 8.88 -0.12
CA VAL A 67 8.80 8.62 0.06
C VAL A 67 7.95 9.65 -0.67
N LEU A 68 8.29 10.94 -0.56
CA LEU A 68 7.62 12.01 -1.31
C LEU A 68 7.72 11.78 -2.83
N ALA A 69 8.89 11.35 -3.32
CA ALA A 69 9.11 11.03 -4.72
C ALA A 69 8.29 9.81 -5.17
N MET A 70 8.14 8.79 -4.32
CA MET A 70 7.30 7.62 -4.60
C MET A 70 5.82 7.99 -4.70
N ILE A 71 5.32 8.80 -3.77
CA ILE A 71 3.94 9.31 -3.78
C ILE A 71 3.74 10.20 -5.02
N GLY A 72 4.68 11.11 -5.29
CA GLY A 72 4.65 11.98 -6.47
C GLY A 72 4.64 11.20 -7.78
N GLY A 73 5.46 10.15 -7.91
CA GLY A 73 5.49 9.29 -9.09
C GLY A 73 4.15 8.58 -9.33
N VAL A 74 3.49 8.10 -8.27
CA VAL A 74 2.17 7.44 -8.38
C VAL A 74 1.06 8.44 -8.74
N LEU A 75 1.10 9.65 -8.19
CA LEU A 75 0.17 10.70 -8.58
C LEU A 75 0.35 11.11 -10.05
N ILE A 76 1.59 11.30 -10.51
CA ILE A 76 1.87 11.61 -11.93
C ILE A 76 1.38 10.49 -12.86
N PHE A 77 1.54 9.23 -12.45
CA PHE A 77 1.02 8.08 -13.21
C PHE A 77 -0.51 8.07 -13.28
N GLN A 78 -1.21 8.63 -12.30
CA GLN A 78 -2.66 8.78 -12.33
C GLN A 78 -3.13 9.91 -13.25
N PHE A 79 -2.34 10.99 -13.35
CA PHE A 79 -2.66 12.17 -14.18
C PHE A 79 -2.32 12.01 -15.67
N LYS A 80 -1.83 10.84 -16.10
CA LYS A 80 -1.51 10.54 -17.51
C LYS A 80 -2.28 9.34 -18.01
#